data_AF-A0A368AW34-F1
#
_entry.id   AF-A0A368AW34-F1
#
_cell.length_a   1.000
_cell.length_b   1.000
_cell.length_c   1.000
_cell.angle_alpha   90.00
_cell.angle_beta   90.00
_cell.angle_gamma   90.00
#
_symmetry.space_group_name_H-M   'P 1'
#
loop_
_entity.id
_entity.type
_entity.pdbx_description
1 polymer ?
#
loop_
_entity_poly.entity_id
_entity_poly.type
_entity_poly.pdbx_seq_one_letter_code
_entity_poly.pdbx_strand_id
1 'polypeptide(L)' 'MITLTDVNRRQHYLAPAAVARVQEAGTSSQWHGICAIVHTFDGQVLEVRERAADIAQQLSMRRTE' A
#
# COMPACT_ATOMS: atom_id res chain seq x y z
N MET A 1 -10.60 3.22 6.87
CA MET A 1 -9.37 3.95 6.51
C MET A 1 -8.17 3.06 6.76
N ILE A 2 -7.33 2.78 5.76
CA ILE A 2 -6.05 2.08 5.96
C ILE A 2 -4.92 3.09 6.17
N THR A 3 -3.88 2.66 6.85
CA THR A 3 -2.69 3.48 7.13
C THR A 3 -1.49 2.77 6.51
N LEU A 4 -0.75 3.48 5.66
CA LEU A 4 0.45 2.97 5.00
C LEU A 4 1.64 3.88 5.28
N THR A 5 2.82 3.30 5.37
CA THR A 5 4.07 4.02 5.64
C THR A 5 4.89 4.05 4.36
N ASP A 6 5.20 5.24 3.84
CA ASP A 6 6.06 5.35 2.66
C ASP A 6 7.55 5.13 2.98
N VAL A 7 8.36 5.08 1.92
CA VAL A 7 9.82 4.97 2.00
C VAL A 7 10.49 6.09 2.84
N ASN A 8 9.89 7.27 2.90
CA ASN A 8 10.33 8.42 3.71
C ASN A 8 9.80 8.37 5.15
N ARG A 9 9.18 7.26 5.55
CA ARG A 9 8.53 7.05 6.87
C ARG A 9 7.36 7.99 7.14
N ARG A 10 6.75 8.56 6.11
CA ARG A 10 5.52 9.34 6.26
C ARG A 10 4.31 8.42 6.26
N GLN A 11 3.33 8.78 7.07
CA GLN A 11 2.07 8.05 7.16
C GLN A 11 1.08 8.59 6.13
N HIS A 12 0.53 7.69 5.33
CA HIS A 12 -0.55 7.94 4.39
C HIS A 12 -1.82 7.31 4.92
N TYR A 13 -2.84 8.14 5.14
CA TYR A 13 -4.15 7.68 5.59
C TYR A 13 -5.08 7.65 4.38
N LEU A 14 -5.50 6.45 3.98
CA LEU A 14 -6.23 6.24 2.73
C LEU A 14 -7.61 5.67 3.01
N ALA A 15 -8.61 6.16 2.28
CA ALA A 15 -9.87 5.42 2.16
C ALA A 15 -9.57 4.07 1.48
N PRO A 16 -10.08 2.92 1.99
CA PRO A 16 -9.84 1.62 1.35
C PRO A 16 -10.28 1.61 -0.12
N ALA A 17 -11.38 2.30 -0.42
CA ALA A 17 -11.92 2.45 -1.78
C ALA A 17 -11.05 3.31 -2.72
N ALA A 18 -10.11 4.11 -2.20
CA ALA A 18 -9.20 4.89 -3.03
C ALA A 18 -8.07 4.04 -3.64
N VAL A 19 -7.81 2.85 -3.09
CA VAL A 19 -6.78 1.95 -3.60
C VAL A 19 -7.30 1.19 -4.82
N ALA A 20 -6.68 1.45 -5.97
CA ALA A 20 -6.99 0.78 -7.22
C ALA A 20 -6.26 -0.55 -7.37
N ARG A 21 -4.99 -0.61 -6.93
CA ARG A 21 -4.15 -1.81 -7.06
C ARG A 21 -3.06 -1.82 -5.98
N VAL A 22 -2.76 -3.01 -5.48
CA VAL A 22 -1.58 -3.30 -4.66
C VAL A 22 -0.69 -4.27 -5.44
N GLN A 23 0.61 -3.99 -5.49
CA GLN A 23 1.61 -4.83 -6.14
C GLN A 23 2.77 -5.07 -5.17
N GLU A 24 3.30 -6.30 -5.14
CA GLU A 24 4.55 -6.58 -4.44
C GLU A 24 5.73 -5.88 -5.13
N ALA A 25 6.57 -5.22 -4.35
CA ALA A 25 7.76 -4.57 -4.90
C ALA A 25 8.78 -5.64 -5.33
N GLY A 26 9.52 -5.36 -6.40
CA GLY A 26 10.60 -6.26 -6.84
C GLY A 26 11.69 -6.41 -5.77
N THR A 27 12.43 -7.52 -5.81
CA THR A 27 13.45 -7.85 -4.79
C THR A 27 14.40 -6.68 -4.52
N SER A 28 14.93 -6.02 -5.55
CA SER A 28 15.84 -4.87 -5.39
C SER A 28 15.24 -3.72 -4.57
N SER A 29 13.96 -3.42 -4.75
CA SER A 29 13.27 -2.37 -3.97
C SER A 29 13.06 -2.79 -2.52
N GLN A 30 12.83 -4.09 -2.28
CA GLN A 30 12.69 -4.64 -0.92
C GLN A 30 13.98 -4.50 -0.11
N TRP A 31 15.16 -4.60 -0.74
CA TRP A 31 16.44 -4.32 -0.07
C TRP A 31 16.53 -2.88 0.48
N HIS A 32 15.80 -1.94 -0.13
CA HIS A 32 15.70 -0.56 0.33
C HIS A 32 14.50 -0.31 1.26
N GLY A 33 13.79 -1.38 1.64
CA GLY A 33 12.66 -1.32 2.57
C GLY A 33 11.32 -0.96 1.94
N ILE A 34 11.22 -0.95 0.60
CA ILE A 34 9.95 -0.82 -0.13
C ILE A 34 9.42 -2.23 -0.39
N CYS A 35 8.35 -2.61 0.30
CA CYS A 35 7.77 -3.95 0.23
C CYS A 35 6.61 -4.05 -0.75
N ALA A 36 5.91 -2.94 -1.01
CA ALA A 36 4.79 -2.90 -1.93
C ALA A 36 4.68 -1.55 -2.66
N ILE A 37 3.98 -1.57 -3.79
CA ILE A 37 3.63 -0.41 -4.60
C ILE A 37 2.11 -0.34 -4.64
N VAL A 38 1.55 0.76 -4.14
CA VAL A 38 0.11 1.01 -4.10
C VAL A 38 -0.25 2.08 -5.12
N HIS A 39 -1.19 1.75 -5.99
CA HIS A 39 -1.76 2.68 -6.96
C HIS A 39 -3.15 3.10 -6.49
N THR A 40 -3.41 4.40 -6.52
CA THR A 40 -4.71 4.97 -6.17
C THR A 40 -5.48 5.38 -7.43
N PHE A 41 -6.80 5.54 -7.30
CA PHE A 41 -7.67 5.92 -8.43
C PHE A 41 -7.43 7.36 -8.94
N ASP A 42 -6.88 8.24 -8.11
CA ASP A 42 -6.46 9.59 -8.51
C ASP A 42 -5.07 9.61 -9.19
N GLY A 43 -4.48 8.44 -9.43
CA GLY A 43 -3.24 8.28 -10.20
C GLY A 43 -1.96 8.39 -9.36
N GLN A 44 -2.05 8.45 -8.03
CA GLN A 44 -0.87 8.43 -7.18
C GLN A 44 -0.26 7.03 -7.10
N VAL A 45 1.06 7.00 -6.92
CA VAL A 45 1.86 5.80 -6.71
C VAL A 45 2.57 5.96 -5.38
N LEU A 46 2.34 5.02 -4.46
CA LEU A 46 2.95 5.00 -3.14
C LEU A 46 3.87 3.79 -3.03
N GLU A 47 5.15 4.05 -2.80
CA GLU A 47 6.13 3.04 -2.42
C GLU A 47 6.11 2.87 -0.90
N VAL A 48 5.62 1.72 -0.44
CA VAL A 48 5.28 1.51 0.97
C VAL A 48 6.05 0.37 1.60
N ARG A 49 6.18 0.42 2.92
CA ARG A 49 6.99 -0.51 3.70
C ARG A 49 6.21 -1.74 4.17
N GLU A 50 4.87 -1.66 4.15
CA GLU A 50 3.98 -2.79 4.42
C GLU A 50 4.03 -3.82 3.28
N ARG A 51 3.87 -5.11 3.62
CA ARG A 51 3.86 -6.17 2.61
C ARG A 51 2.55 -6.12 1.83
N ALA A 52 2.61 -6.43 0.54
CA ALA A 52 1.44 -6.42 -0.34
C ALA A 52 0.29 -7.32 0.18
N ALA A 53 0.62 -8.49 0.73
CA ALA A 53 -0.36 -9.42 1.31
C ALA A 53 -1.10 -8.82 2.53
N ASP A 54 -0.39 -8.15 3.43
CA ASP A 54 -0.97 -7.54 4.63
C ASP A 54 -1.92 -6.39 4.24
N ILE A 55 -1.54 -5.59 3.24
CA ILE A 55 -2.39 -4.52 2.69
C ILE A 55 -3.64 -5.12 2.04
N ALA A 56 -3.49 -6.17 1.22
CA ALA A 56 -4.62 -6.84 0.57
C ALA A 56 -5.62 -7.41 1.60
N GLN A 57 -5.12 -8.01 2.68
CA GLN A 57 -5.96 -8.50 3.77
C GLN A 57 -6.73 -7.37 4.45
N GLN A 58 -6.07 -6.24 4.77
CA GLN A 58 -6.73 -5.08 5.35
C GLN A 58 -7.81 -4.48 4.44
N LEU A 59 -7.57 -4.45 3.13
CA LEU A 59 -8.55 -3.97 2.15
C LEU A 59 -9.76 -4.90 2.04
N SER A 60 -9.55 -6.21 2.11
CA SER A 60 -10.62 -7.20 2.03
C SER A 60 -11.55 -7.15 3.25
N MET A 61 -10.98 -7.08 4.47
CA MET A 61 -11.76 -6.98 5.72
C MET A 61 -12.70 -5.78 5.75
N ARG A 62 -12.27 -4.66 5.14
CA ARG A 62 -13.00 -3.38 5.14
C ARG A 62 -13.98 -3.21 3.98
N ARG A 63 -14.08 -4.19 3.08
CA ARG A 63 -15.07 -4.19 1.99
C ARG A 63 -16.38 -4.88 2.40
N THR A 64 -16.33 -5.67 3.46
CA THR A 64 -17.45 -6.44 4.02
C THR A 64 -18.25 -5.72 5.10
N GLU A 65 -17.91 -4.46 5.39
CA GLU A 65 -18.64 -3.56 6.30
C GLU A 65 -19.41 -2.51 5.50
#